data_AF-A0A966GWQ1-F1
#
_entry.id   AF-A0A966GWQ1-F1
#
_cell.length_a   1.000
_cell.length_b   1.000
_cell.length_c   1.000
_cell.angle_alpha   90.00
_cell.angle_beta   90.00
_cell.angle_gamma   90.00
#
_symmetry.space_group_name_H-M   'P 1'
#
loop_
_entity.id
_entity.type
_entity.pdbx_description
1 polymer ?
#
loop_
_entity_poly.entity_id
_entity_poly.type
_entity_poly.pdbx_seq_one_letter_code
_entity_poly.pdbx_strand_id
1 'polypeptide(L)'
;MKYVLTLVAGILCAGLLQAQKKFVNKNNTSNTPRVEVTGTHTIIYQKVGGQAQPTRFGGVPVLILNEDGVQKFSRTFTQYDQISKRIYEFTYQYGRRGDKAYLKLTIDYKDRRATKVIEEYFVPER
;
A
#
# COMPACT_ATOMS: atom_id res chain seq x y z
N MET A 1 3.53 39.21 -33.68
CA MET A 1 3.83 37.77 -33.79
C MET A 1 4.46 37.35 -32.46
N LYS A 2 3.70 37.09 -31.38
CA LYS A 2 2.95 35.86 -31.07
C LYS A 2 3.71 34.65 -31.63
N TYR A 3 4.49 33.94 -30.81
CA TYR A 3 4.85 32.50 -30.84
C TYR A 3 6.11 32.23 -29.97
N VAL A 4 6.16 32.68 -28.72
CA VAL A 4 7.20 32.21 -27.76
C VAL A 4 6.58 31.96 -26.39
N LEU A 5 5.40 31.33 -26.37
CA LEU A 5 4.71 30.99 -25.13
C LEU A 5 3.96 29.66 -25.26
N THR A 6 4.55 28.68 -25.93
CA THR A 6 3.88 27.38 -26.14
C THR A 6 4.85 26.21 -26.22
N LEU A 7 5.99 26.25 -25.52
CA LEU A 7 6.89 25.09 -25.48
C LEU A 7 7.51 24.77 -24.11
N VAL A 8 7.04 25.41 -23.03
CA VAL A 8 7.48 25.09 -21.65
C VAL A 8 6.33 24.50 -20.81
N ALA A 9 5.09 24.56 -21.30
CA ALA A 9 3.90 24.04 -20.60
C ALA A 9 3.65 22.52 -20.80
N GLY A 10 4.57 21.79 -21.45
CA GLY A 10 4.42 20.37 -21.77
C GLY A 10 5.17 19.39 -20.85
N ILE A 11 6.04 19.88 -19.95
CA ILE A 11 7.00 19.01 -19.21
C ILE A 11 6.63 18.86 -17.72
N LEU A 12 5.60 19.53 -17.21
CA LEU A 12 5.32 19.59 -15.75
C LEU A 12 4.13 18.75 -15.23
N CYS A 13 3.55 17.85 -16.03
CA CYS A 13 2.49 16.94 -15.56
C CYS A 13 2.85 15.45 -15.59
N ALA A 14 4.13 15.10 -15.75
CA ALA A 14 4.62 13.73 -15.51
C ALA A 14 4.76 13.41 -14.01
N GLY A 15 3.82 13.90 -13.20
CA GLY A 15 3.71 13.56 -11.77
C GLY A 15 3.33 12.09 -11.64
N LEU A 16 4.35 11.23 -11.73
CA LEU A 16 4.47 9.87 -11.21
C LEU A 16 3.12 9.19 -10.90
N LEU A 17 2.31 8.94 -11.93
CA LEU A 17 1.25 7.95 -11.82
C LEU A 17 1.94 6.60 -11.65
N GLN A 18 2.13 6.17 -10.40
CA GLN A 18 2.48 4.78 -10.14
C GLN A 18 1.36 3.93 -10.75
N ALA A 19 1.73 3.02 -11.65
CA ALA A 19 0.79 2.08 -12.24
C ALA A 19 0.01 1.38 -11.12
N GLN A 20 -1.31 1.24 -11.29
CA GLN A 20 -2.14 0.59 -10.28
C GLN A 20 -1.60 -0.82 -10.02
N LYS A 21 -1.28 -1.12 -8.77
CA LYS A 21 -0.86 -2.45 -8.32
C LYS A 21 -1.93 -3.02 -7.42
N LYS A 22 -2.26 -4.29 -7.62
CA LYS A 22 -3.19 -5.03 -6.77
C LYS A 22 -2.50 -6.27 -6.24
N PHE A 23 -2.77 -6.59 -4.98
CA PHE A 23 -2.13 -7.69 -4.27
C PHE A 23 -3.19 -8.50 -3.54
N VAL A 24 -3.26 -9.79 -3.80
CA VAL A 24 -4.20 -10.71 -3.13
C VAL A 24 -3.46 -11.51 -2.07
N ASN A 25 -4.10 -11.68 -0.91
CA ASN A 25 -3.52 -12.43 0.19
C ASN A 25 -3.36 -13.90 -0.19
N LYS A 26 -2.23 -14.50 0.17
CA LYS A 26 -1.97 -15.93 -0.02
C LYS A 26 -2.91 -16.81 0.82
N ASN A 27 -3.39 -16.29 1.95
CA ASN A 27 -4.39 -16.93 2.79
C ASN A 27 -5.80 -16.43 2.44
N ASN A 28 -6.61 -17.27 1.79
CA ASN A 28 -7.98 -16.96 1.37
C ASN A 28 -8.96 -16.70 2.54
N THR A 29 -8.64 -17.23 3.74
CA THR A 29 -9.43 -17.01 4.96
C THR A 29 -9.00 -15.76 5.72
N SER A 30 -7.90 -15.12 5.35
CA SER A 30 -7.40 -13.92 6.02
C SER A 30 -8.46 -12.82 6.11
N ASN A 31 -8.42 -12.08 7.21
CA ASN A 31 -9.20 -10.87 7.42
C ASN A 31 -8.64 -9.67 6.65
N THR A 32 -7.51 -9.80 5.94
CA THR A 32 -6.98 -8.77 5.05
C THR A 32 -6.80 -9.36 3.65
N PRO A 33 -7.88 -9.56 2.87
CA PRO A 33 -7.83 -10.32 1.62
C PRO A 33 -7.06 -9.63 0.49
N ARG A 34 -6.98 -8.29 0.48
CA ARG A 34 -6.41 -7.54 -0.65
C ARG A 34 -5.80 -6.22 -0.22
N VAL A 35 -4.76 -5.79 -0.94
CA VAL A 35 -4.21 -4.43 -0.91
C VAL A 35 -4.14 -3.89 -2.33
N GLU A 36 -4.53 -2.63 -2.53
CA GLU A 36 -4.39 -1.92 -3.80
C GLU A 36 -3.57 -0.66 -3.62
N VAL A 37 -2.60 -0.45 -4.51
CA VAL A 37 -1.86 0.80 -4.65
C VAL A 37 -2.32 1.44 -5.94
N THR A 38 -2.92 2.62 -5.83
CA THR A 38 -3.33 3.48 -6.96
C THR A 38 -2.25 4.54 -7.18
N GLY A 39 -2.44 5.44 -8.16
CA GLY A 39 -1.46 6.53 -8.38
C GLY A 39 -1.29 7.48 -7.19
N THR A 40 -2.29 7.60 -6.30
CA THR A 40 -2.28 8.59 -5.21
C THR A 40 -2.65 8.03 -3.83
N HIS A 41 -3.15 6.80 -3.76
CA HIS A 41 -3.67 6.20 -2.53
C HIS A 41 -3.30 4.73 -2.42
N THR A 42 -3.22 4.26 -1.18
CA THR A 42 -3.18 2.84 -0.85
C THR A 42 -4.48 2.45 -0.19
N ILE A 43 -5.11 1.37 -0.64
CA ILE A 43 -6.37 0.86 -0.14
C ILE A 43 -6.09 -0.51 0.47
N ILE A 44 -6.35 -0.68 1.76
CA ILE A 44 -6.25 -1.96 2.46
C ILE A 44 -7.66 -2.48 2.71
N TYR A 45 -7.97 -3.67 2.20
CA TYR A 45 -9.27 -4.30 2.39
C TYR A 45 -9.24 -5.19 3.62
N GLN A 46 -10.14 -4.94 4.57
CA GLN A 46 -10.29 -5.76 5.78
C GLN A 46 -11.69 -6.37 5.83
N LYS A 47 -11.81 -7.65 6.19
CA LYS A 47 -13.11 -8.30 6.39
C LYS A 47 -13.75 -7.80 7.69
N VAL A 48 -14.98 -7.28 7.59
CA VAL A 48 -15.85 -6.91 8.71
C VAL A 48 -17.18 -7.62 8.49
N GLY A 49 -17.58 -8.48 9.43
CA GLY A 49 -18.78 -9.32 9.25
C GLY A 49 -18.72 -10.23 8.01
N GLY A 50 -17.52 -10.68 7.63
CA GLY A 50 -17.30 -11.53 6.45
C GLY A 50 -17.17 -10.78 5.12
N GLN A 51 -17.50 -9.47 5.08
CA GLN A 51 -17.43 -8.66 3.87
C GLN A 51 -16.16 -7.80 3.85
N ALA A 52 -15.47 -7.73 2.71
CA ALA A 52 -14.26 -6.93 2.56
C ALA A 52 -14.59 -5.43 2.46
N GLN A 53 -14.18 -4.66 3.46
CA GLN A 53 -14.37 -3.21 3.55
C GLN A 53 -13.06 -2.47 3.24
N PRO A 54 -13.07 -1.45 2.36
CA PRO A 54 -11.88 -0.70 1.99
C PRO A 54 -11.53 0.37 3.05
N THR A 55 -10.26 0.42 3.45
CA THR A 55 -9.69 1.58 4.16
C THR A 55 -8.71 2.29 3.24
N ARG A 56 -8.99 3.56 2.92
CA ARG A 56 -8.19 4.36 2.01
C ARG A 56 -7.20 5.22 2.78
N PHE A 57 -5.93 5.13 2.40
CA PHE A 57 -4.84 5.95 2.93
C PHE A 57 -4.30 6.89 1.86
N GLY A 58 -4.01 8.12 2.27
CA GLY A 58 -3.30 9.08 1.43
C GLY A 58 -1.88 8.64 1.15
N GLY A 59 -1.50 8.64 -0.13
CA GLY A 59 -0.18 8.30 -0.61
C GLY A 59 0.05 6.80 -0.87
N VAL A 60 1.22 6.54 -1.43
CA VAL A 60 1.63 5.23 -1.97
C VAL A 60 2.98 4.82 -1.38
N PRO A 61 3.31 3.51 -1.35
CA PRO A 61 4.65 3.05 -1.04
C PRO A 61 5.71 3.72 -1.93
N VAL A 62 6.80 4.14 -1.31
CA VAL A 62 7.92 4.79 -2.00
C VAL A 62 9.07 3.81 -2.15
N LEU A 63 9.88 3.97 -3.19
CA LEU A 63 11.06 3.15 -3.42
C LEU A 63 12.04 3.33 -2.25
N ILE A 64 12.42 2.23 -1.61
CA ILE A 64 13.37 2.21 -0.49
C ILE A 64 14.64 1.40 -0.80
N LEU A 65 14.63 0.58 -1.85
CA LEU A 65 15.78 -0.20 -2.30
C LEU A 65 15.70 -0.38 -3.82
N ASN A 66 16.81 -0.21 -4.52
CA ASN A 66 16.95 -0.49 -5.94
C ASN A 66 18.34 -1.07 -6.22
N GLU A 67 18.48 -2.39 -6.06
CA GLU A 67 19.76 -3.09 -6.15
C GLU A 67 19.56 -4.46 -6.80
N ASP A 68 20.56 -4.94 -7.53
CA ASP A 68 20.58 -6.28 -8.14
C ASP A 68 19.34 -6.63 -9.00
N GLY A 69 18.73 -5.63 -9.66
CA GLY A 69 17.50 -5.83 -10.43
C GLY A 69 16.29 -6.17 -9.57
N VAL A 70 16.29 -5.74 -8.31
CA VAL A 70 15.18 -5.79 -7.35
C VAL A 70 14.83 -4.38 -6.91
N GLN A 71 13.56 -4.03 -7.01
CA GLN A 71 13.03 -2.78 -6.46
C GLN A 71 12.10 -3.09 -5.30
N LYS A 72 12.33 -2.45 -4.15
CA LYS A 72 11.50 -2.60 -2.95
C LYS A 72 10.85 -1.27 -2.61
N PHE A 73 9.56 -1.32 -2.29
CA PHE A 73 8.74 -0.18 -1.95
C PHE A 73 8.13 -0.39 -0.57
N SER A 74 8.08 0.65 0.25
CA SER A 74 7.48 0.57 1.58
C SER A 74 6.79 1.87 1.96
N ARG A 75 5.76 1.74 2.81
CA ARG A 75 5.17 2.85 3.55
C ARG A 75 4.42 2.34 4.77
N THR A 76 4.45 3.17 5.81
CA THR A 76 3.66 2.98 7.01
C THR A 76 2.44 3.89 6.98
N PHE A 77 1.27 3.33 7.24
CA PHE A 77 0.02 4.05 7.38
C PHE A 77 -0.50 3.90 8.80
N THR A 78 -1.14 4.93 9.33
CA THR A 78 -1.75 4.88 10.66
C THR A 78 -3.22 5.25 10.56
N GLN A 79 -4.06 4.49 11.25
CA GLN A 79 -5.48 4.76 11.44
C GLN A 79 -5.75 4.81 12.94
N TYR A 80 -6.58 5.75 13.35
CA TYR A 80 -7.03 5.88 14.73
C TYR A 80 -8.54 5.74 14.77
N ASP A 81 -9.04 4.95 15.71
CA ASP A 81 -10.45 4.94 16.08
C ASP A 81 -10.58 5.19 17.60
N GLN A 82 -11.80 5.12 18.11
CA GLN A 82 -12.06 5.33 19.54
C GLN A 82 -11.48 4.21 20.41
N ILE A 83 -11.18 3.05 19.83
CA ILE A 83 -10.85 1.79 20.52
C ILE A 83 -9.35 1.48 20.42
N SER A 84 -8.70 1.87 19.32
CA SER A 84 -7.37 1.42 18.95
C SER A 84 -6.65 2.38 18.01
N LYS A 85 -5.32 2.31 18.04
CA LYS A 85 -4.43 2.80 17.00
C LYS A 85 -3.99 1.60 16.16
N ARG A 86 -4.15 1.69 14.84
CA ARG A 86 -3.73 0.66 13.89
C ARG A 86 -2.60 1.19 13.02
N ILE A 87 -1.48 0.47 13.00
CA ILE A 87 -0.30 0.79 12.20
C ILE A 87 -0.16 -0.30 11.15
N TYR A 88 -0.14 0.12 9.89
CA TYR A 88 -0.04 -0.74 8.71
C TYR A 88 1.31 -0.49 8.05
N GLU A 89 2.24 -1.43 8.17
CA GLU A 89 3.54 -1.38 7.49
C GLU A 89 3.43 -2.23 6.23
N PHE A 90 3.21 -1.60 5.08
CA PHE A 90 3.06 -2.30 3.81
C PHE A 90 4.33 -2.21 2.98
N THR A 91 4.81 -3.35 2.51
CA THR A 91 6.02 -3.46 1.69
C THR A 91 5.75 -4.38 0.51
N TYR A 92 6.23 -4.00 -0.68
CA TYR A 92 6.26 -4.90 -1.83
C TYR A 92 7.57 -4.78 -2.60
N GLN A 93 7.92 -5.81 -3.35
CA GLN A 93 9.07 -5.80 -4.24
C GLN A 93 8.74 -6.44 -5.58
N TYR A 94 9.46 -6.00 -6.61
CA TYR A 94 9.47 -6.58 -7.96
C TYR A 94 10.91 -6.88 -8.38
N GLY A 95 11.08 -7.86 -9.26
CA GLY A 95 12.36 -8.08 -9.95
C GLY A 95 12.82 -9.53 -9.98
N ARG A 96 14.13 -9.73 -10.22
CA ARG A 96 14.72 -11.05 -10.48
C ARG A 96 14.56 -12.07 -9.35
N ARG A 97 14.37 -11.61 -8.10
CA ARG A 97 14.14 -12.46 -6.91
C ARG A 97 12.66 -12.80 -6.69
N GLY A 98 11.80 -12.50 -7.66
CA GLY A 98 10.37 -12.73 -7.62
C GLY A 98 9.62 -11.63 -6.87
N ASP A 99 8.33 -11.53 -7.20
CA ASP A 99 7.44 -10.54 -6.64
C ASP A 99 6.96 -10.98 -5.25
N LYS A 100 7.10 -10.09 -4.27
CA LYS A 100 6.68 -10.36 -2.89
C LYS A 100 5.99 -9.13 -2.34
N ALA A 101 4.89 -9.34 -1.62
CA ALA A 101 4.23 -8.30 -0.87
C ALA A 101 3.90 -8.80 0.54
N TYR A 102 4.00 -7.89 1.50
CA TYR A 102 3.89 -8.15 2.92
C TYR A 102 3.21 -6.96 3.61
N LEU A 103 2.31 -7.27 4.55
CA LEU A 103 1.68 -6.29 5.42
C LEU A 103 1.84 -6.72 6.87
N LYS A 104 2.38 -5.82 7.69
CA LYS A 104 2.30 -5.93 9.14
C LYS A 104 1.27 -4.97 9.68
N LEU A 105 0.28 -5.50 10.38
CA LEU A 105 -0.73 -4.73 11.10
C LEU A 105 -0.45 -4.84 12.60
N THR A 106 -0.12 -3.72 13.23
CA THR A 106 -0.05 -3.59 14.69
C THR A 106 -1.31 -2.87 15.18
N ILE A 107 -2.06 -3.49 16.08
CA ILE A 107 -3.25 -2.94 16.71
C ILE A 107 -2.92 -2.69 18.18
N ASP A 108 -2.82 -1.43 18.53
CA ASP A 108 -2.58 -0.96 19.88
C ASP A 108 -3.90 -0.47 20.48
N TYR A 109 -4.40 -1.16 21.51
CA TYR A 109 -5.69 -0.87 22.11
C TYR A 109 -5.56 0.24 23.15
N LYS A 110 -6.53 1.15 23.20
CA LYS A 110 -6.55 2.22 24.22
C LYS A 110 -7.00 1.72 25.60
N ASP A 111 -7.52 0.50 25.67
CA ASP A 111 -7.88 -0.17 26.91
C ASP A 111 -6.77 -1.12 27.36
N ARG A 112 -7.06 -1.99 28.34
CA ARG A 112 -6.07 -2.91 28.93
C ARG A 112 -5.75 -4.13 28.06
N ARG A 113 -6.30 -4.26 26.85
CA ARG A 113 -5.99 -5.40 25.97
C ARG A 113 -4.56 -5.30 25.47
N ALA A 114 -3.91 -6.46 25.36
CA ALA A 114 -2.58 -6.56 24.80
C ALA A 114 -2.55 -6.11 23.33
N THR A 115 -1.48 -5.43 22.94
CA THR A 115 -1.19 -5.09 21.54
C THR A 115 -1.18 -6.35 20.69
N LYS A 116 -1.86 -6.32 19.54
CA LYS A 116 -1.91 -7.44 18.60
C LYS A 116 -1.06 -7.12 17.36
N VAL A 117 -0.26 -8.08 16.92
CA VAL A 117 0.48 -8.01 15.65
C VAL A 117 -0.06 -9.09 14.71
N ILE A 118 -0.33 -8.72 13.47
CA ILE A 118 -0.80 -9.60 12.40
C ILE A 118 0.12 -9.40 11.20
N GLU A 119 0.63 -10.48 10.65
CA GLU A 119 1.55 -10.47 9.52
C GLU A 119 0.93 -11.26 8.37
N GLU A 120 0.88 -10.65 7.19
CA GLU A 120 0.17 -11.19 6.04
C GLU A 120 1.07 -11.10 4.79
N TYR A 121 1.01 -12.14 3.95
CA TYR A 121 1.80 -12.23 2.72
C TYR A 121 0.88 -12.26 1.52
N PHE A 122 1.26 -11.53 0.47
CA PHE A 122 0.46 -11.32 -0.72
C PHE A 122 1.24 -11.70 -1.97
N VAL A 123 0.49 -11.94 -3.04
CA VAL A 123 0.99 -12.06 -4.41
C VAL A 123 0.38 -10.96 -5.28
N PRO A 124 1.10 -10.46 -6.31
CA PRO A 124 0.48 -9.57 -7.30
C PRO A 124 -0.72 -10.25 -7.95
N GLU A 125 -1.83 -9.51 -8.04
CA GLU A 125 -2.97 -9.88 -8.88
C GLU A 125 -2.56 -9.62 -10.34
N ARG A 126 -2.64 -10.65 -11.19
CA ARG A 126 -2.28 -10.58 -12.61
C ARG A 126 -3.48 -10.19 -13.45
#